data_AF-A0A453PCW0-F1
#
_entry.id   AF-A0A453PCW0-F1
#
_cell.length_a   1.000
_cell.length_b   1.000
_cell.length_c   1.000
_cell.angle_alpha   90.00
_cell.angle_beta   90.00
_cell.angle_gamma   90.00
#
_symmetry.space_group_name_H-M   'P 1'
#
loop_
_entity.id
_entity.type
_entity.pdbx_description
1 polymer ?
#
loop_
_entity_poly.entity_id
_entity_poly.type
_entity_poly.pdbx_seq_one_letter_code
_entity_poly.pdbx_strand_id
1 'polypeptide(L)'
;EEASIRVGTLYENGDPLGRKELGRCVVEWLRQGMQSMASKFASAELQGDMADLTTAALTLNWGSAEGQLGFVIQAQPYLSSIPMPKGLESLCFKACTHYPTLFDHFQRELRAVLLSYQNQGLIYDWRSTQTWKLLKEMANSTHHRAAVRRTTPRTKAVHSSIGISLKKVRLMQDRIEDFVKHMSDLLRIERDAELEFTQEELNATTMLDNNSKPSKPVEYLVTHGQAQQEQCDTICNLSVISSSTGVWEAYIWFYSELKVNTSCLQPHCHLGTWFV
;
A
#
# COMPACT_ATOMS: atom_id res chain seq x y z
N GLU A 1 -13.12 -10.29 -16.89
CA GLU A 1 -12.57 -11.59 -16.44
C GLU A 1 -11.39 -11.28 -15.52
N GLU A 2 -11.70 -11.01 -14.25
CA GLU A 2 -10.71 -10.59 -13.26
C GLU A 2 -10.11 -11.84 -12.61
N ALA A 3 -8.80 -12.01 -12.81
CA ALA A 3 -8.05 -13.12 -12.27
C ALA A 3 -8.05 -13.02 -10.73
N SER A 4 -8.86 -13.87 -10.11
CA SER A 4 -8.87 -14.11 -8.67
C SER A 4 -7.45 -14.48 -8.20
N ILE A 5 -6.77 -13.51 -7.59
CA ILE A 5 -5.48 -13.73 -6.94
C ILE A 5 -5.75 -14.59 -5.71
N ARG A 6 -5.60 -15.90 -5.86
CA ARG A 6 -5.57 -16.83 -4.74
C ARG A 6 -4.37 -16.46 -3.86
N VAL A 7 -4.64 -15.73 -2.78
CA VAL A 7 -3.68 -15.49 -1.70
C VAL A 7 -3.37 -16.85 -1.07
N GLY A 8 -2.31 -17.48 -1.60
CA GLY A 8 -1.78 -18.74 -1.10
C GLY A 8 -1.42 -18.61 0.37
N THR A 9 -1.88 -19.58 1.15
CA THR A 9 -1.43 -19.95 2.50
C THR A 9 -0.13 -19.28 2.95
N LEU A 10 -0.23 -18.38 3.93
CA LEU A 10 0.90 -17.81 4.64
C LEU A 10 1.63 -18.91 5.41
N TYR A 11 2.67 -19.47 4.78
CA TYR A 11 3.64 -20.34 5.42
C TYR A 11 4.56 -19.49 6.30
N GLU A 12 4.42 -19.64 7.62
CA GLU A 12 5.34 -19.16 8.66
C GLU A 12 6.29 -20.30 9.09
N ASN A 13 6.84 -21.06 8.14
CA ASN A 13 7.83 -22.09 8.44
C ASN A 13 9.24 -21.51 8.36
N GLY A 14 10.15 -22.00 9.21
CA GLY A 14 11.60 -21.73 9.09
C GLY A 14 12.25 -22.33 7.84
N ASP A 15 11.45 -22.82 6.89
CA ASP A 15 11.91 -23.38 5.63
C ASP A 15 12.32 -22.26 4.65
N PRO A 16 13.38 -22.45 3.86
CA PRO A 16 13.74 -21.51 2.81
C PRO A 16 12.61 -21.35 1.78
N LEU A 17 12.27 -20.11 1.45
CA LEU A 17 11.22 -19.79 0.50
C LEU A 17 11.67 -20.14 -0.91
N GLY A 18 10.86 -20.91 -1.62
CA GLY A 18 11.22 -21.47 -2.93
C GLY A 18 10.59 -20.76 -4.12
N ARG A 19 10.88 -21.25 -5.33
CA ARG A 19 10.29 -20.76 -6.60
C ARG A 19 8.76 -20.79 -6.61
N LYS A 20 8.14 -21.72 -5.86
CA LYS A 20 6.67 -21.81 -5.75
C LYS A 20 6.05 -20.62 -5.01
N GLU A 21 6.81 -20.00 -4.11
CA GLU A 21 6.32 -18.94 -3.22
C GLU A 21 6.77 -17.56 -3.68
N LEU A 22 8.02 -17.45 -4.12
CA LEU A 22 8.63 -16.19 -4.54
C LEU A 22 8.51 -15.94 -6.06
N GLY A 23 8.25 -17.00 -6.84
CA GLY A 23 8.27 -16.92 -8.31
C GLY A 23 9.68 -16.85 -8.89
N ARG A 24 9.78 -16.97 -10.23
CA ARG A 24 11.07 -17.06 -10.94
C ARG A 24 11.89 -15.76 -10.81
N CYS A 25 11.24 -14.61 -10.95
CA CYS A 25 11.94 -13.31 -11.01
C CYS A 25 12.58 -12.95 -9.66
N VAL A 26 11.86 -13.14 -8.55
CA VAL A 26 12.40 -12.86 -7.20
C VAL A 26 13.51 -13.84 -6.84
N VAL A 27 13.36 -15.13 -7.19
CA VAL A 27 14.42 -16.13 -6.99
C VAL A 27 15.69 -15.76 -7.76
N GLU A 28 15.55 -15.28 -8.99
CA GLU A 28 16.70 -14.85 -9.79
C GLU A 28 17.36 -13.58 -9.21
N TRP A 29 16.55 -12.62 -8.75
CA TRP A 29 17.05 -11.43 -8.05
C TRP A 29 17.83 -11.80 -6.77
N LEU A 30 17.29 -12.69 -5.93
CA LEU A 30 17.99 -13.22 -4.76
C LEU A 30 19.28 -13.94 -5.14
N ARG A 31 19.24 -14.76 -6.19
CA ARG A 31 20.41 -15.49 -6.70
C ARG A 31 21.53 -14.52 -7.03
N GLN A 32 21.26 -13.47 -7.80
CA GLN A 32 22.28 -12.49 -8.18
C GLN A 32 22.82 -11.72 -6.97
N GLY A 33 21.97 -11.31 -6.03
CA GLY A 33 22.42 -10.59 -4.83
C GLY A 33 23.29 -11.46 -3.94
N MET A 34 22.87 -12.71 -3.70
CA MET A 34 23.63 -13.65 -2.89
C MET A 34 24.91 -14.12 -3.59
N GLN A 35 24.91 -14.21 -4.92
CA GLN A 35 26.11 -14.48 -5.72
C GLN A 35 27.13 -13.34 -5.59
N SER A 36 26.69 -12.09 -5.61
CA SER A 36 27.55 -10.91 -5.41
C SER A 36 28.21 -10.94 -4.02
N MET A 37 27.42 -11.21 -2.98
CA MET A 37 27.92 -11.40 -1.61
C MET A 37 28.92 -12.55 -1.54
N ALA A 38 28.56 -13.72 -2.06
CA ALA A 38 29.42 -14.91 -2.07
C ALA A 38 30.76 -14.68 -2.79
N SER A 39 30.72 -13.97 -3.91
CA SER A 39 31.92 -13.63 -4.70
C SER A 39 32.86 -12.74 -3.91
N LYS A 40 32.32 -11.74 -3.21
CA LYS A 40 33.12 -10.83 -2.36
C LYS A 40 33.79 -11.55 -1.20
N PHE A 41 33.07 -12.48 -0.57
CA PHE A 41 33.65 -13.32 0.49
C PHE A 41 34.76 -14.23 -0.04
N ALA A 42 34.51 -14.94 -1.14
CA ALA A 42 35.49 -15.85 -1.73
C ALA A 42 36.73 -15.10 -2.27
N SER A 43 36.56 -13.91 -2.85
CA SER A 43 37.68 -13.14 -3.40
C SER A 43 38.57 -12.53 -2.31
N ALA A 44 38.00 -12.10 -1.19
CA ALA A 44 38.80 -11.52 -0.11
C ALA A 44 39.58 -12.60 0.67
N GLU A 45 39.15 -13.87 0.65
CA GLU A 45 40.00 -15.00 1.06
C GLU A 45 41.23 -15.16 0.15
N LEU A 46 41.06 -15.03 -1.17
CA LEU A 46 42.17 -15.10 -2.14
C LEU A 46 43.16 -13.94 -2.03
N GLN A 47 42.68 -12.75 -1.64
CA GLN A 47 43.49 -11.53 -1.54
C GLN A 47 44.26 -11.43 -0.22
N GLY A 48 44.00 -12.32 0.75
CA GLY A 48 44.63 -12.26 2.07
C GLY A 48 44.07 -11.19 3.01
N ASP A 49 43.06 -10.42 2.57
CA ASP A 49 42.30 -9.44 3.37
C ASP A 49 41.28 -10.11 4.31
N MET A 50 41.69 -11.25 4.87
CA MET A 50 40.88 -12.07 5.76
C MET A 50 40.71 -11.43 7.13
N ALA A 51 41.58 -10.52 7.56
CA ALA A 51 41.42 -9.84 8.84
C ALA A 51 40.08 -9.08 8.91
N ASP A 52 39.68 -8.38 7.86
CA ASP A 52 38.40 -7.65 7.82
C ASP A 52 37.19 -8.58 7.67
N LEU A 53 37.34 -9.69 6.94
CA LEU A 53 36.28 -10.69 6.73
C LEU A 53 35.99 -11.52 7.97
N THR A 54 37.04 -12.01 8.62
CA THR A 54 36.94 -12.76 9.87
C THR A 54 36.54 -11.81 10.99
N THR A 55 37.03 -10.57 11.02
CA THR A 55 36.57 -9.57 12.00
C THR A 55 35.12 -9.19 11.75
N ALA A 56 34.63 -9.01 10.53
CA ALA A 56 33.22 -8.74 10.24
C ALA A 56 32.28 -9.92 10.55
N ALA A 57 32.72 -11.16 10.28
CA ALA A 57 31.96 -12.36 10.60
C ALA A 57 32.01 -12.76 12.09
N LEU A 58 33.14 -12.49 12.78
CA LEU A 58 33.33 -12.71 14.22
C LEU A 58 32.71 -11.58 15.06
N THR A 59 32.79 -10.30 14.65
CA THR A 59 32.13 -9.19 15.38
C THR A 59 30.63 -9.31 15.36
N LEU A 60 30.04 -9.89 14.31
CA LEU A 60 28.61 -10.16 14.23
C LEU A 60 28.17 -11.44 14.94
N ASN A 61 29.11 -12.21 15.54
CA ASN A 61 28.82 -13.48 16.21
C ASN A 61 27.81 -14.31 15.41
N TRP A 62 28.12 -14.70 14.18
CA TRP A 62 27.19 -15.41 13.28
C TRP A 62 26.55 -16.67 13.90
N GLY A 63 27.12 -17.23 14.96
CA GLY A 63 26.57 -18.34 15.76
C GLY A 63 25.64 -17.93 16.91
N SER A 64 25.39 -16.65 17.18
CA SER A 64 24.54 -16.11 18.25
C SER A 64 23.13 -15.75 17.75
N ALA A 65 22.19 -15.46 18.66
CA ALA A 65 20.87 -14.94 18.32
C ALA A 65 20.95 -13.63 17.50
N GLU A 66 21.96 -12.79 17.77
CA GLU A 66 22.24 -11.56 17.02
C GLU A 66 22.85 -11.84 15.64
N GLY A 67 23.48 -13.00 15.46
CA GLY A 67 24.12 -13.41 14.21
C GLY A 67 23.15 -13.61 13.05
N GLN A 68 21.89 -13.94 13.33
CA GLN A 68 20.84 -14.03 12.30
C GLN A 68 20.50 -12.67 11.71
N LEU A 69 20.30 -11.67 12.58
CA LEU A 69 20.06 -10.30 12.16
C LEU A 69 21.30 -9.72 11.50
N GLY A 70 22.49 -10.00 12.04
CA GLY A 70 23.78 -9.62 11.45
C GLY A 70 23.93 -10.13 10.01
N PHE A 71 23.60 -11.41 9.75
CA PHE A 71 23.61 -11.97 8.39
C PHE A 71 22.65 -11.23 7.45
N VAL A 72 21.41 -10.97 7.90
CA VAL A 72 20.40 -10.26 7.10
C VAL A 72 20.87 -8.83 6.80
N ILE A 73 21.41 -8.11 7.78
CA ILE A 73 21.96 -6.76 7.61
C ILE A 73 23.08 -6.76 6.57
N GLN A 74 24.00 -7.73 6.67
CA GLN A 74 25.14 -7.83 5.76
C GLN A 74 24.72 -8.16 4.33
N ALA A 75 23.61 -8.86 4.14
CA ALA A 75 23.05 -9.17 2.83
C ALA A 75 22.43 -7.95 2.13
N GLN A 76 21.94 -6.94 2.88
CA GLN A 76 21.17 -5.83 2.30
C GLN A 76 21.91 -5.03 1.22
N PRO A 77 23.18 -4.62 1.39
CA PRO A 77 23.89 -3.85 0.37
C PRO A 77 24.03 -4.60 -0.97
N TYR A 78 24.15 -5.92 -0.92
CA TYR A 78 24.26 -6.74 -2.12
C TYR A 78 22.91 -6.88 -2.83
N LEU A 79 21.81 -6.99 -2.08
CA LEU A 79 20.46 -7.05 -2.63
C LEU A 79 19.99 -5.70 -3.18
N SER A 80 20.33 -4.58 -2.51
CA SER A 80 19.94 -3.24 -2.94
C SER A 80 20.68 -2.77 -4.19
N SER A 81 21.88 -3.32 -4.47
CA SER A 81 22.62 -3.03 -5.70
C SER A 81 21.95 -3.57 -6.97
N ILE A 82 20.93 -4.42 -6.83
CA ILE A 82 20.24 -5.07 -7.95
C ILE A 82 18.80 -4.57 -8.00
N PRO A 83 18.33 -4.03 -9.14
CA PRO A 83 16.98 -3.48 -9.23
C PRO A 83 15.93 -4.56 -8.96
N MET A 84 14.96 -4.24 -8.12
CA MET A 84 13.85 -5.16 -7.80
C MET A 84 12.96 -5.38 -9.04
N PRO A 85 12.44 -6.60 -9.25
CA PRO A 85 11.43 -6.86 -10.26
C PRO A 85 10.17 -6.03 -10.00
N LYS A 86 9.72 -5.29 -11.02
CA LYS A 86 8.54 -4.40 -10.92
C LYS A 86 7.28 -5.17 -10.52
N GLY A 87 6.54 -4.65 -9.55
CA GLY A 87 5.27 -5.23 -9.08
C GLY A 87 5.43 -6.43 -8.15
N LEU A 88 6.66 -6.80 -7.78
CA LEU A 88 6.97 -7.89 -6.84
C LEU A 88 7.73 -7.38 -5.61
N GLU A 89 7.68 -6.08 -5.33
CA GLU A 89 8.43 -5.42 -4.26
C GLU A 89 8.09 -6.02 -2.89
N SER A 90 6.81 -6.33 -2.64
CA SER A 90 6.37 -6.95 -1.39
C SER A 90 7.00 -8.33 -1.15
N LEU A 91 7.17 -9.14 -2.20
CA LEU A 91 7.85 -10.43 -2.12
C LEU A 91 9.36 -10.27 -1.95
N CYS A 92 9.96 -9.27 -2.61
CA CYS A 92 11.37 -8.91 -2.42
C CYS A 92 11.65 -8.48 -0.99
N PHE A 93 10.83 -7.61 -0.40
CA PHE A 93 10.97 -7.17 1.00
C PHE A 93 10.79 -8.33 1.98
N LYS A 94 9.83 -9.22 1.72
CA LYS A 94 9.66 -10.45 2.51
C LYS A 94 10.90 -11.33 2.42
N ALA A 95 11.42 -11.57 1.22
CA ALA A 95 12.57 -12.45 1.04
C ALA A 95 13.88 -11.86 1.59
N CYS A 96 14.10 -10.54 1.42
CA CYS A 96 15.32 -9.86 1.88
C CYS A 96 15.40 -9.71 3.40
N THR A 97 14.33 -10.03 4.13
CA THR A 97 14.31 -10.06 5.59
C THR A 97 14.23 -11.48 6.15
N HIS A 98 14.04 -12.49 5.30
CA HIS A 98 13.84 -13.87 5.70
C HIS A 98 15.15 -14.66 5.77
N TYR A 99 15.74 -14.72 6.97
CA TYR A 99 17.03 -15.36 7.23
C TYR A 99 17.20 -16.76 6.60
N PRO A 100 16.28 -17.74 6.79
CA PRO A 100 16.45 -19.08 6.20
C PRO A 100 16.57 -19.08 4.67
N THR A 101 15.86 -18.16 4.01
CA THR A 101 15.90 -18.02 2.55
C THR A 101 17.21 -17.43 2.09
N LEU A 102 17.64 -16.33 2.69
CA LEU A 102 18.92 -15.71 2.33
C LEU A 102 20.09 -16.66 2.59
N PHE A 103 20.07 -17.36 3.72
CA PHE A 103 21.11 -18.32 4.06
C PHE A 103 21.18 -19.49 3.08
N ASP A 104 20.04 -20.10 2.71
CA ASP A 104 20.00 -21.19 1.74
C ASP A 104 20.51 -20.75 0.36
N HIS A 105 20.09 -19.57 -0.12
CA HIS A 105 20.59 -19.00 -1.37
C HIS A 105 22.09 -18.72 -1.29
N PHE A 106 22.57 -18.06 -0.23
CA PHE A 106 23.99 -17.79 -0.04
C PHE A 106 24.83 -19.07 0.02
N GLN A 107 24.39 -20.10 0.73
CA GLN A 107 25.09 -21.39 0.78
C GLN A 107 25.26 -22.02 -0.62
N ARG A 108 24.23 -21.92 -1.47
CA ARG A 108 24.27 -22.46 -2.85
C ARG A 108 25.21 -21.65 -3.73
N GLU A 109 25.11 -20.32 -3.69
CA GLU A 109 25.94 -19.44 -4.50
C GLU A 109 27.41 -19.48 -4.06
N LEU A 110 27.70 -19.51 -2.75
CA LEU A 110 29.06 -19.66 -2.25
C LEU A 110 29.72 -20.94 -2.74
N ARG A 111 29.00 -22.06 -2.68
CA ARG A 111 29.50 -23.32 -3.24
C ARG A 111 29.79 -23.20 -4.74
N ALA A 112 28.91 -22.55 -5.51
CA ALA A 112 29.10 -22.38 -6.95
C ALA A 112 30.32 -21.51 -7.27
N VAL A 113 30.50 -20.41 -6.54
CA VAL A 113 31.67 -19.51 -6.68
C VAL A 113 32.96 -20.25 -6.35
N LEU A 114 33.04 -20.92 -5.21
CA LEU A 114 34.27 -21.62 -4.82
C LEU A 114 34.61 -22.78 -5.77
N LEU A 115 33.58 -23.48 -6.28
CA LEU A 115 33.79 -24.51 -7.30
C LEU A 115 34.32 -23.90 -8.62
N SER A 116 33.87 -22.70 -8.98
CA SER A 116 34.38 -21.99 -10.15
C SER A 116 35.87 -21.63 -10.00
N TYR A 117 36.30 -21.23 -8.80
CA TYR A 117 37.71 -20.95 -8.50
C TYR A 117 38.57 -22.22 -8.52
N GLN A 118 38.04 -23.35 -8.03
CA GLN A 118 38.73 -24.62 -8.17
C GLN A 118 38.87 -25.04 -9.64
N ASN A 119 37.83 -24.87 -10.44
CA ASN A 119 37.88 -25.17 -11.88
C ASN A 119 38.85 -24.25 -12.65
N GLN A 120 39.09 -23.04 -12.15
CA GLN A 120 40.07 -22.09 -12.67
C GLN A 120 41.50 -22.34 -12.15
N GLY A 121 41.68 -23.31 -11.24
CA GLY A 121 42.98 -23.62 -10.64
C GLY A 121 43.46 -22.63 -9.58
N LEU A 122 42.59 -21.72 -9.09
CA LEU A 122 42.92 -20.75 -8.05
C LEU A 122 42.96 -21.38 -6.65
N ILE A 123 42.22 -22.48 -6.45
CA ILE A 123 42.10 -23.19 -5.17
C ILE A 123 42.18 -24.70 -5.43
N TYR A 124 42.86 -25.43 -4.55
CA TYR A 124 43.01 -26.89 -4.68
C TYR A 124 41.73 -27.65 -4.26
N ASP A 125 41.19 -27.36 -3.08
CA ASP A 125 39.93 -27.94 -2.58
C ASP A 125 39.04 -26.85 -1.99
N TRP A 126 37.90 -26.59 -2.62
CA TRP A 126 36.93 -25.61 -2.17
C TRP A 126 36.39 -25.88 -0.76
N ARG A 127 36.37 -27.15 -0.30
CA ARG A 127 35.90 -27.48 1.06
C ARG A 127 36.89 -27.08 2.14
N SER A 128 38.15 -26.89 1.78
CA SER A 128 39.22 -26.53 2.72
C SER A 128 39.29 -25.03 3.00
N THR A 129 38.58 -24.23 2.20
CA THR A 129 38.49 -22.76 2.32
C THR A 129 37.89 -22.34 3.66
N GLN A 130 38.41 -21.25 4.20
CA GLN A 130 37.96 -20.70 5.48
C GLN A 130 36.54 -20.17 5.38
N THR A 131 36.19 -19.54 4.26
CA THR A 131 34.83 -19.07 4.00
C THR A 131 33.80 -20.21 4.06
N TRP A 132 34.14 -21.39 3.51
CA TRP A 132 33.27 -22.55 3.58
C TRP A 132 33.18 -23.17 4.97
N LYS A 133 34.31 -23.25 5.70
CA LYS A 133 34.33 -23.74 7.09
C LYS A 133 33.47 -22.88 8.00
N LEU A 134 33.59 -21.56 7.89
CA LEU A 134 32.79 -20.59 8.64
C LEU A 134 31.29 -20.73 8.35
N LEU A 135 30.90 -20.89 7.07
CA LEU A 135 29.51 -21.18 6.70
C LEU A 135 29.02 -22.46 7.39
N LYS A 136 29.84 -23.51 7.44
CA LYS A 136 29.48 -24.78 8.08
C LYS A 136 29.37 -24.68 9.59
N GLU A 137 30.25 -23.94 10.24
CA GLU A 137 30.14 -23.64 11.67
C GLU A 137 28.80 -22.95 11.98
N MET A 138 28.43 -21.95 11.19
CA MET A 138 27.14 -21.26 11.30
C MET A 138 25.97 -22.22 11.07
N ALA A 139 25.99 -23.04 10.01
CA ALA A 139 24.94 -24.02 9.72
C ALA A 139 24.79 -25.08 10.83
N ASN A 140 25.88 -25.39 11.54
CA ASN A 140 25.89 -26.34 12.65
C ASN A 140 25.52 -25.70 13.99
N SER A 141 25.46 -24.37 14.08
CA SER A 141 25.11 -23.66 15.32
C SER A 141 23.68 -23.99 15.78
N THR A 142 23.50 -24.04 17.11
CA THR A 142 22.19 -24.28 17.74
C THR A 142 21.18 -23.21 17.36
N HIS A 143 21.62 -21.96 17.20
CA HIS A 143 20.78 -20.84 16.78
C HIS A 143 20.29 -20.96 15.33
N HIS A 144 21.16 -21.32 14.38
CA HIS A 144 20.74 -21.61 13.00
C HIS A 144 19.74 -22.77 12.97
N ARG A 145 20.04 -23.86 13.70
CA ARG A 145 19.12 -25.01 13.79
C ARG A 145 17.77 -24.62 14.41
N ALA A 146 17.74 -23.76 15.42
CA ALA A 146 16.52 -23.27 16.03
C ALA A 146 15.71 -22.36 15.09
N ALA A 147 16.37 -21.57 14.24
CA ALA A 147 15.71 -20.71 13.25
C ALA A 147 15.17 -21.48 12.05
N VAL A 148 15.91 -22.45 11.53
CA VAL A 148 15.54 -23.22 10.34
C VAL A 148 14.63 -24.41 10.68
N ARG A 149 14.85 -25.06 11.82
CA ARG A 149 14.12 -26.27 12.24
C ARG A 149 13.21 -26.00 13.43
N ARG A 150 12.39 -24.94 13.45
CA ARG A 150 11.40 -24.78 14.54
C ARG A 150 10.49 -26.02 14.61
N THR A 151 10.82 -26.94 15.52
CA THR A 151 10.20 -28.26 15.72
C THR A 151 8.93 -28.20 16.57
N THR A 152 8.51 -27.00 17.00
CA THR A 152 7.24 -26.81 17.70
C THR A 152 6.14 -26.42 16.72
N PRO A 153 5.05 -27.20 16.62
CA PRO A 153 3.89 -26.80 15.84
C PRO A 153 3.29 -25.58 16.53
N ARG A 154 3.54 -24.37 15.99
CA ARG A 154 2.96 -23.17 16.56
C ARG A 154 1.46 -23.17 16.31
N THR A 155 0.72 -23.19 17.41
CA THR A 155 -0.70 -22.92 17.46
C THR A 155 -0.99 -21.53 16.90
N LYS A 156 -1.64 -21.51 15.74
CA LYS A 156 -2.35 -20.39 15.10
C LYS A 156 -1.45 -19.24 14.61
N ALA A 157 -1.52 -18.96 13.32
CA ALA A 157 -0.90 -17.80 12.66
C ALA A 157 -1.26 -16.49 13.42
N VAL A 158 -0.23 -15.82 13.94
CA VAL A 158 -0.34 -14.51 14.62
C VAL A 158 0.38 -13.52 13.73
N HIS A 159 -0.27 -12.40 13.40
CA HIS A 159 0.31 -11.37 12.55
C HIS A 159 1.53 -10.74 13.26
N SER A 160 2.71 -10.85 12.63
CA SER A 160 4.02 -10.60 13.25
C SER A 160 4.26 -9.16 13.71
N SER A 161 3.53 -8.17 13.20
CA SER A 161 3.72 -6.77 13.59
C SER A 161 2.88 -6.31 14.79
N ILE A 162 1.80 -7.03 15.13
CA ILE A 162 0.75 -6.52 16.05
C ILE A 162 0.42 -7.53 17.17
N GLY A 163 0.94 -8.76 17.11
CA GLY A 163 0.69 -9.76 18.16
C GLY A 163 -0.77 -10.23 18.26
N ILE A 164 -1.62 -9.84 17.31
CA ILE A 164 -3.03 -10.24 17.22
C ILE A 164 -3.15 -11.45 16.29
N SER A 165 -3.98 -12.42 16.69
CA SER A 165 -4.21 -13.62 15.88
C SER A 165 -4.87 -13.26 14.55
N LEU A 166 -4.50 -13.99 13.47
CA LEU A 166 -5.05 -13.74 12.13
C LEU A 166 -6.59 -13.84 12.10
N LYS A 167 -7.17 -14.71 12.93
CA LYS A 167 -8.63 -14.83 13.09
C LYS A 167 -9.26 -13.54 13.62
N LYS A 168 -8.61 -12.87 14.58
CA LYS A 168 -9.08 -11.58 15.13
C LYS A 168 -8.93 -10.47 14.10
N VAL A 169 -7.85 -10.45 13.33
CA VAL A 169 -7.65 -9.46 12.25
C VAL A 169 -8.71 -9.59 11.16
N ARG A 170 -9.02 -10.83 10.72
CA ARG A 170 -10.11 -11.05 9.77
C ARG A 170 -11.45 -10.59 10.31
N LEU A 171 -11.76 -10.95 11.55
CA LEU A 171 -13.00 -10.50 12.19
C LEU A 171 -13.08 -8.98 12.36
N MET A 172 -11.95 -8.28 12.54
CA MET A 172 -11.91 -6.82 12.54
C MET A 172 -12.16 -6.25 11.14
N GLN A 173 -11.52 -6.82 10.12
CA GLN A 173 -11.72 -6.43 8.72
C GLN A 173 -13.18 -6.62 8.30
N ASP A 174 -13.77 -7.78 8.58
CA ASP A 174 -15.18 -8.07 8.30
C ASP A 174 -16.11 -7.03 8.95
N ARG A 175 -15.84 -6.65 10.21
CA ARG A 175 -16.61 -5.61 10.92
C ARG A 175 -16.45 -4.22 10.33
N ILE A 176 -15.26 -3.87 9.86
CA ILE A 176 -15.00 -2.59 9.21
C ILE A 176 -15.73 -2.55 7.87
N GLU A 177 -15.67 -3.62 7.09
CA GLU A 177 -16.39 -3.73 5.82
C GLU A 177 -17.90 -3.61 6.01
N ASP A 178 -18.46 -4.31 7.01
CA ASP A 178 -19.88 -4.20 7.36
C ASP A 178 -20.27 -2.76 7.77
N PHE A 179 -19.45 -2.10 8.59
CA PHE A 179 -19.69 -0.72 9.01
C PHE A 179 -19.65 0.26 7.84
N VAL A 180 -18.62 0.16 6.98
CA VAL A 180 -18.47 1.03 5.81
C VAL A 180 -19.61 0.83 4.83
N LYS A 181 -20.02 -0.43 4.61
CA LYS A 181 -21.17 -0.76 3.77
C LYS A 181 -22.44 -0.15 4.34
N HIS A 182 -22.69 -0.31 5.64
CA HIS A 182 -23.86 0.25 6.29
C HIS A 182 -23.92 1.78 6.19
N MET A 183 -22.80 2.47 6.46
CA MET A 183 -22.71 3.92 6.31
C MET A 183 -22.91 4.38 4.86
N SER A 184 -22.37 3.64 3.90
CA SER A 184 -22.55 3.95 2.47
C SER A 184 -24.01 3.78 2.03
N ASP A 185 -24.69 2.75 2.55
CA ASP A 185 -26.13 2.56 2.30
C ASP A 185 -26.96 3.69 2.93
N LEU A 186 -26.64 4.14 4.14
CA LEU A 186 -27.31 5.28 4.78
C LEU A 186 -27.12 6.58 4.00
N LEU A 187 -25.89 6.90 3.57
CA LEU A 187 -25.61 8.09 2.75
C LEU A 187 -26.34 8.04 1.39
N ARG A 188 -26.53 6.84 0.82
CA ARG A 188 -27.34 6.70 -0.39
C ARG A 188 -28.80 7.00 -0.10
N ILE A 189 -29.36 6.49 1.00
CA ILE A 189 -30.76 6.76 1.37
C ILE A 189 -30.98 8.26 1.60
N GLU A 190 -30.06 8.92 2.33
CA GLU A 190 -30.14 10.37 2.58
C GLU A 190 -30.12 11.17 1.26
N ARG A 191 -29.16 10.87 0.38
CA ARG A 191 -29.09 11.49 -0.95
C ARG A 191 -30.36 11.25 -1.77
N ASP A 192 -30.86 10.02 -1.81
CA ASP A 192 -32.03 9.66 -2.61
C ASP A 192 -33.28 10.37 -2.08
N ALA A 193 -33.42 10.48 -0.75
CA ALA A 193 -34.52 11.22 -0.11
C ALA A 193 -34.44 12.73 -0.37
N GLU A 194 -33.25 13.33 -0.31
CA GLU A 194 -33.04 14.74 -0.64
C GLU A 194 -33.39 15.02 -2.11
N LEU A 195 -32.94 14.15 -3.02
CA LEU A 195 -33.26 14.25 -4.45
C LEU A 195 -34.75 14.07 -4.74
N GLU A 196 -35.42 13.09 -4.12
CA GLU A 196 -36.86 12.89 -4.25
C GLU A 196 -37.62 14.12 -3.77
N PHE A 197 -37.25 14.65 -2.60
CA PHE A 197 -37.85 15.86 -2.03
C PHE A 197 -37.70 17.08 -2.96
N THR A 198 -36.49 17.38 -3.44
CA THR A 198 -36.26 18.49 -4.38
C THR A 198 -37.04 18.29 -5.68
N GLN A 199 -37.11 17.05 -6.19
CA GLN A 199 -37.81 16.75 -7.43
C GLN A 199 -39.33 16.90 -7.27
N GLU A 200 -39.89 16.51 -6.13
CA GLU A 200 -41.30 16.73 -5.79
C GLU A 200 -41.63 18.23 -5.71
N GLU A 201 -40.78 19.04 -5.10
CA GLU A 201 -40.93 20.50 -5.02
C GLU A 201 -40.94 21.15 -6.42
N LEU A 202 -40.00 20.76 -7.28
CA LEU A 202 -39.97 21.21 -8.68
C LEU A 202 -41.21 20.77 -9.48
N ASN A 203 -41.66 19.53 -9.28
CA ASN A 203 -42.82 18.99 -9.99
C ASN A 203 -44.13 19.65 -9.54
N ALA A 204 -44.29 19.93 -8.24
CA ALA A 204 -45.46 20.64 -7.70
C ALA A 204 -45.61 22.04 -8.31
N THR A 205 -44.49 22.69 -8.63
CA THR A 205 -44.45 24.01 -9.28
C THR A 205 -44.95 23.96 -10.73
N THR A 206 -44.78 22.83 -11.42
CA THR A 206 -45.10 22.69 -12.86
C THR A 206 -46.58 22.39 -13.12
N MET A 207 -47.36 22.01 -12.11
CA MET A 207 -48.77 21.59 -12.25
C MET A 207 -49.79 22.75 -12.15
N LEU A 208 -49.35 24.01 -11.99
CA LEU A 208 -50.24 25.16 -12.02
C LEU A 208 -50.58 25.59 -13.46
N ASP A 209 -51.69 25.03 -13.92
CA ASP A 209 -52.59 25.47 -14.99
C ASP A 209 -52.13 25.38 -16.46
N ASN A 210 -52.48 24.26 -17.10
CA ASN A 210 -52.47 24.07 -18.55
C ASN A 210 -53.67 24.73 -19.28
N ASN A 211 -54.47 25.58 -18.63
CA ASN A 211 -55.66 26.19 -19.23
C ASN A 211 -55.80 27.70 -19.00
N SER A 212 -54.75 28.49 -19.24
CA SER A 212 -54.95 29.92 -19.52
C SER A 212 -53.82 30.56 -20.36
N LYS A 213 -54.19 31.60 -21.12
CA LYS A 213 -53.42 32.30 -22.17
C LYS A 213 -52.02 32.79 -21.72
N PRO A 214 -51.05 32.99 -22.63
CA PRO A 214 -49.67 33.30 -22.26
C PRO A 214 -49.56 34.74 -21.77
N SER A 215 -49.33 34.93 -20.47
CA SER A 215 -49.06 36.24 -19.89
C SER A 215 -47.75 36.25 -19.09
N LYS A 216 -46.74 36.90 -19.68
CA LYS A 216 -45.55 37.53 -19.04
C LYS A 216 -44.61 36.62 -18.22
N PRO A 217 -43.32 37.00 -18.07
CA PRO A 217 -42.29 36.09 -17.60
C PRO A 217 -42.44 35.85 -16.08
N VAL A 218 -42.90 34.64 -15.74
CA VAL A 218 -42.69 33.90 -14.48
C VAL A 218 -42.56 34.79 -13.23
N GLU A 219 -43.67 35.41 -12.83
CA GLU A 219 -43.91 35.84 -11.44
C GLU A 219 -44.78 34.78 -10.78
N TYR A 220 -44.22 33.61 -10.49
CA TYR A 220 -44.91 32.61 -9.67
C TYR A 220 -43.91 31.77 -8.90
N LEU A 221 -43.40 32.29 -7.79
CA LEU A 221 -42.87 31.46 -6.72
C LEU A 221 -43.19 32.12 -5.39
N VAL A 222 -43.68 31.32 -4.45
CA VAL A 222 -43.89 31.58 -3.01
C VAL A 222 -45.31 31.99 -2.61
N THR A 223 -46.13 30.98 -2.33
CA THR A 223 -47.12 31.04 -1.24
C THR A 223 -46.82 29.86 -0.30
N HIS A 224 -45.89 30.04 0.65
CA HIS A 224 -45.54 29.00 1.62
C HIS A 224 -46.40 29.10 2.89
N GLY A 225 -47.16 28.04 3.18
CA GLY A 225 -47.80 27.81 4.46
C GLY A 225 -47.24 26.56 5.14
N GLN A 226 -46.31 26.74 6.08
CA GLN A 226 -46.18 26.05 7.39
C GLN A 226 -44.75 26.21 7.94
N ALA A 227 -44.66 26.45 9.25
CA ALA A 227 -43.57 27.18 9.92
C ALA A 227 -42.36 26.35 10.40
N GLN A 228 -41.95 25.27 9.72
CA GLN A 228 -40.76 24.50 10.12
C GLN A 228 -39.94 23.91 8.95
N GLN A 229 -39.99 24.49 7.76
CA GLN A 229 -39.10 24.13 6.64
C GLN A 229 -37.93 25.12 6.60
N GLU A 230 -36.68 24.64 6.55
CA GLU A 230 -35.54 25.52 6.21
C GLU A 230 -35.83 26.20 4.86
N GLN A 231 -35.93 27.54 4.87
CA GLN A 231 -36.31 28.35 3.72
C GLN A 231 -35.22 28.30 2.65
N CYS A 232 -35.39 27.46 1.63
CA CYS A 232 -34.59 27.54 0.41
C CYS A 232 -35.18 28.62 -0.50
N ASP A 233 -34.71 29.86 -0.36
CA ASP A 233 -35.13 30.96 -1.24
C ASP A 233 -34.61 30.74 -2.67
N THR A 234 -35.52 30.48 -3.62
CA THR A 234 -35.16 30.46 -5.05
C THR A 234 -35.07 31.89 -5.57
N ILE A 235 -33.87 32.34 -5.94
CA ILE A 235 -33.63 33.70 -6.46
C ILE A 235 -33.78 33.74 -7.98
N CYS A 236 -34.71 34.56 -8.47
CA CYS A 236 -34.99 34.73 -9.90
C CYS A 236 -34.55 36.13 -10.40
N ASN A 237 -34.61 36.35 -11.72
CA ASN A 237 -34.33 37.66 -12.35
C ASN A 237 -32.92 38.21 -12.06
N LEU A 238 -31.93 37.32 -12.10
CA LEU A 238 -30.53 37.66 -11.87
C LEU A 238 -29.86 38.17 -13.16
N SER A 239 -29.09 39.25 -13.04
CA SER A 239 -28.15 39.69 -14.08
C SER A 239 -26.71 39.47 -13.64
N VAL A 240 -25.89 38.91 -14.51
CA VAL A 240 -24.45 38.75 -14.26
C VAL A 240 -23.79 40.12 -14.18
N ILE A 241 -23.13 40.41 -13.05
CA ILE A 241 -22.36 41.64 -12.82
C ILE A 241 -20.92 41.46 -13.30
N SER A 242 -20.31 40.33 -12.94
CA SER A 242 -18.92 40.02 -13.26
C SER A 242 -18.62 38.53 -13.08
N SER A 243 -17.49 38.08 -13.61
CA SER A 243 -16.98 36.73 -13.44
C SER A 243 -15.47 36.75 -13.19
N SER A 244 -14.97 35.85 -12.37
CA SER A 244 -13.54 35.66 -12.13
C SER A 244 -13.17 34.18 -12.05
N THR A 245 -11.91 33.86 -12.33
CA THR A 245 -11.36 32.53 -12.04
C THR A 245 -10.96 32.49 -10.56
N GLY A 246 -11.61 31.60 -9.81
CA GLY A 246 -11.36 31.35 -8.41
C GLY A 246 -10.15 30.43 -8.16
N VAL A 247 -9.90 30.17 -6.88
CA VAL A 247 -8.92 29.15 -6.47
C VAL A 247 -9.43 27.78 -6.90
N TRP A 248 -8.53 26.92 -7.39
CA TRP A 248 -8.84 25.61 -8.01
C TRP A 248 -9.45 25.66 -9.41
N GLU A 249 -9.22 26.74 -10.18
CA GLU A 249 -9.71 26.91 -11.56
C GLU A 249 -11.24 26.94 -11.70
N ALA A 250 -11.98 27.04 -10.59
CA ALA A 250 -13.43 27.20 -10.60
C ALA A 250 -13.83 28.59 -11.11
N TYR A 251 -14.88 28.69 -11.91
CA TYR A 251 -15.43 29.98 -12.34
C TYR A 251 -16.39 30.52 -11.28
N ILE A 252 -16.12 31.73 -10.77
CA ILE A 252 -16.98 32.43 -9.83
C ILE A 252 -17.78 33.47 -10.60
N TRP A 253 -19.10 33.45 -10.43
CA TRP A 253 -20.03 34.38 -11.06
C TRP A 253 -20.71 35.25 -10.00
N PHE A 254 -20.70 36.57 -10.20
CA PHE A 254 -21.39 37.53 -9.35
C PHE A 254 -22.67 37.99 -10.02
N TYR A 255 -23.80 37.91 -9.31
CA TYR A 255 -25.12 38.27 -9.82
C TYR A 255 -25.75 39.42 -9.01
N SER A 256 -26.59 40.24 -9.64
CA SER A 256 -27.51 41.18 -9.00
C SER A 256 -28.95 40.84 -9.31
N GLU A 257 -29.84 41.00 -8.33
CA GLU A 257 -31.28 40.82 -8.49
C GLU A 257 -31.91 42.07 -9.12
N LEU A 258 -32.59 41.92 -10.27
CA LEU A 258 -33.35 43.00 -10.91
C LEU A 258 -34.74 43.09 -10.29
N LYS A 259 -34.92 43.98 -9.31
CA LYS A 259 -36.26 44.31 -8.79
C LYS A 259 -37.01 45.21 -9.77
N VAL A 260 -38.16 44.75 -10.26
CA VAL A 260 -39.05 45.53 -11.13
C VAL A 260 -39.77 46.61 -10.29
N ASN A 261 -39.16 47.79 -10.23
CA ASN A 261 -39.71 49.13 -9.92
C ASN A 261 -40.51 49.34 -8.62
N THR A 262 -39.90 50.05 -7.64
CA THR A 262 -40.26 51.44 -7.27
C THR A 262 -39.23 51.96 -6.26
N SER A 263 -38.53 53.07 -6.59
CA SER A 263 -37.80 53.98 -5.69
C SER A 263 -36.88 53.40 -4.59
N CYS A 264 -35.59 53.74 -4.68
CA CYS A 264 -34.46 53.42 -3.80
C CYS A 264 -33.68 52.15 -4.16
N LEU A 265 -32.62 52.35 -4.96
CA LEU A 265 -31.49 51.43 -5.09
C LEU A 265 -30.75 51.38 -3.75
N GLN A 266 -30.94 50.31 -2.99
CA GLN A 266 -30.05 49.95 -1.90
C GLN A 266 -29.40 48.60 -2.26
N PRO A 267 -28.09 48.56 -2.56
CA PRO A 267 -27.43 47.31 -2.91
C PRO A 267 -27.23 46.47 -1.65
N HIS A 268 -28.01 45.40 -1.52
CA HIS A 268 -27.71 44.32 -0.59
C HIS A 268 -26.85 43.30 -1.32
N CYS A 269 -25.55 43.29 -1.04
CA CYS A 269 -24.64 42.25 -1.52
C CYS A 269 -24.84 41.00 -0.65
N HIS A 270 -25.64 40.03 -1.11
CA HIS A 270 -25.60 38.69 -0.55
C HIS A 270 -24.45 37.92 -1.20
N LEU A 271 -23.42 37.62 -0.41
CA LEU A 271 -22.29 36.80 -0.81
C LEU A 271 -22.71 35.32 -0.75
N GLY A 272 -23.16 34.77 -1.87
CA GLY A 272 -23.38 33.34 -2.03
C GLY A 272 -22.26 32.74 -2.88
N THR A 273 -21.56 31.72 -2.35
CA THR A 273 -20.59 30.95 -3.12
C THR A 273 -21.33 29.74 -3.67
N TRP A 274 -21.55 29.69 -4.99
CA TRP A 274 -22.22 28.55 -5.62
C TRP A 274 -21.18 27.76 -6.42
N PHE A 275 -21.05 26.47 -6.09
CA PHE A 275 -20.31 25.49 -6.87
C PHE A 275 -21.29 24.84 -7.86
N VAL A 276 -20.96 24.86 -9.15
CA VAL A 276 -21.62 24.03 -10.18
C VAL A 276 -20.77 22.78 -10.40
#